data_AF-A0A4Y1ZHY0-F1
#
_entry.id   AF-A0A4Y1ZHY0-F1
#
_cell.length_a   1.000
_cell.length_b   1.000
_cell.length_c   1.000
_cell.angle_alpha   90.00
_cell.angle_beta   90.00
_cell.angle_gamma   90.00
#
_symmetry.space_group_name_H-M   'P 1'
#
loop_
_entity.id
_entity.type
_entity.pdbx_description
1 polymer ?
#
loop_
_entity_poly.entity_id
_entity_poly.type
_entity_poly.pdbx_seq_one_letter_code
_entity_poly.pdbx_strand_id
1 'polypeptide(L)'
;MQSDALKALLDQVDQQAKRVSVSRTVRDLQLYKKYIQTFLQEAVRSGLSTTQAHSWQQGGMKQTLVQTVNQKLITLTNELLEKQKDEVDLLDQLDEIRGMLINLYV
;
A
#
# COMPACT_ATOMS: atom_id res chain seq x y z
N MET A 1 -15.35 5.33 13.49
CA MET A 1 -14.19 5.22 14.40
C MET A 1 -13.03 4.41 13.80
N GLN A 2 -13.15 3.11 13.47
CA GLN A 2 -12.03 2.37 12.83
C GLN A 2 -11.82 2.70 11.34
N SER A 3 -12.91 2.92 10.58
CA SER A 3 -12.82 3.34 9.17
C SER A 3 -12.12 4.68 8.98
N ASP A 4 -12.25 5.59 9.94
CA ASP A 4 -11.67 6.94 9.89
C ASP A 4 -10.13 6.92 10.01
N ALA A 5 -9.59 6.00 10.82
CA ALA A 5 -8.14 5.85 10.98
C ALA A 5 -7.47 5.27 9.72
N LEU A 6 -8.08 4.24 9.11
CA LEU A 6 -7.61 3.67 7.85
C LEU A 6 -7.70 4.68 6.70
N LYS A 7 -8.77 5.49 6.67
CA LYS A 7 -8.90 6.57 5.70
C LYS A 7 -7.79 7.60 5.84
N ALA A 8 -7.48 8.05 7.07
CA ALA A 8 -6.38 8.98 7.31
C ALA A 8 -5.02 8.41 6.89
N LEU A 9 -4.77 7.13 7.13
CA LEU A 9 -3.55 6.46 6.67
C LEU A 9 -3.49 6.34 5.14
N LEU A 10 -4.62 6.05 4.49
CA LEU A 10 -4.70 6.03 3.02
C LEU A 10 -4.43 7.42 2.42
N ASP A 11 -4.94 8.48 3.04
CA ASP A 11 -4.66 9.85 2.62
C ASP A 11 -3.16 10.18 2.72
N GLN A 12 -2.46 9.67 3.74
CA GLN A 12 -1.00 9.81 3.85
C GLN A 12 -0.26 9.05 2.73
N VAL A 13 -0.74 7.85 2.39
CA VAL A 13 -0.21 7.07 1.25
C VAL A 13 -0.40 7.84 -0.05
N ASP A 14 -1.59 8.40 -0.30
CA ASP A 14 -1.93 9.16 -1.51
C ASP A 14 -1.06 10.43 -1.65
N GLN A 15 -0.88 11.17 -0.55
CA GLN A 15 -0.01 12.36 -0.55
C GLN A 15 1.44 11.99 -0.86
N GLN A 16 1.94 10.88 -0.31
CA GLN A 16 3.30 10.45 -0.54
C GLN A 16 3.48 9.84 -1.93
N ALA A 17 2.49 9.15 -2.49
CA ALA A 17 2.49 8.69 -3.88
C ALA A 17 2.69 9.86 -4.85
N LYS A 18 1.93 10.95 -4.65
CA LYS A 18 2.09 12.18 -5.44
C LYS A 18 3.47 12.81 -5.31
N ARG A 19 4.12 12.69 -4.15
CA ARG A 19 5.50 13.17 -3.97
C ARG A 19 6.49 12.28 -4.73
N VAL A 20 6.32 10.96 -4.66
CA VAL A 20 7.18 9.99 -5.38
C VAL A 20 7.08 10.18 -6.89
N SER A 21 5.89 10.38 -7.45
CA SER A 21 5.71 10.56 -8.89
C SER A 21 6.45 11.79 -9.43
N VAL A 22 6.49 12.87 -8.64
CA VAL A 22 7.20 14.10 -9.01
C VAL A 22 8.70 13.99 -8.74
N SER A 23 9.08 13.63 -7.52
CA SER A 23 10.47 13.73 -7.06
C SER A 23 11.34 12.58 -7.55
N ARG A 24 10.76 11.38 -7.72
CA ARG A 24 11.45 10.15 -8.12
C ARG A 24 12.69 9.85 -7.27
N THR A 25 12.65 10.19 -5.98
CA THR A 25 13.77 9.94 -5.06
C THR A 25 13.56 8.68 -4.23
N VAL A 26 14.66 7.99 -3.93
CA VAL A 26 14.67 6.84 -3.01
C VAL A 26 14.12 7.24 -1.63
N ARG A 27 14.41 8.47 -1.17
CA ARG A 27 13.93 8.99 0.11
C ARG A 27 12.41 9.06 0.16
N ASP A 28 11.78 9.61 -0.89
CA ASP A 28 10.32 9.68 -0.94
C ASP A 28 9.69 8.30 -1.09
N LEU A 29 10.33 7.39 -1.82
CA LEU A 29 9.87 6.01 -1.93
C LEU A 29 9.98 5.25 -0.59
N GLN A 30 11.02 5.50 0.20
CA GLN A 30 11.15 4.93 1.54
C GLN A 30 10.02 5.39 2.47
N LEU A 31 9.66 6.68 2.43
CA LEU A 31 8.51 7.20 3.19
C LEU A 31 7.20 6.59 2.70
N TYR A 32 7.02 6.44 1.39
CA TYR A 32 5.84 5.78 0.81
C TYR A 32 5.69 4.34 1.32
N LYS A 33 6.77 3.55 1.28
CA LYS A 33 6.82 2.18 1.83
C LYS A 33 6.45 2.15 3.31
N LYS A 34 6.93 3.11 4.09
CA LYS A 34 6.62 3.21 5.52
C LYS A 34 5.13 3.46 5.76
N TYR A 35 4.51 4.39 5.03
CA TYR A 35 3.07 4.66 5.16
C TYR A 35 2.22 3.45 4.76
N ILE A 36 2.60 2.74 3.70
CA ILE A 36 1.93 1.50 3.31
C ILE A 36 2.05 0.46 4.41
N GLN A 37 3.24 0.25 4.97
CA GLN A 37 3.42 -0.71 6.06
C GLN A 37 2.54 -0.37 7.27
N THR A 38 2.43 0.90 7.65
CA THR A 38 1.54 1.35 8.72
C THR A 38 0.07 1.08 8.37
N PHE A 39 -0.36 1.37 7.13
CA PHE A 39 -1.71 1.07 6.67
C PHE A 39 -2.01 -0.44 6.73
N LEU A 40 -1.12 -1.29 6.21
CA LEU A 40 -1.31 -2.75 6.19
C LEU A 40 -1.40 -3.32 7.61
N GLN A 41 -0.57 -2.84 8.53
CA GLN A 41 -0.63 -3.24 9.94
C GLN A 41 -1.99 -2.88 10.58
N GLU A 42 -2.48 -1.67 10.32
CA GLU A 42 -3.79 -1.24 10.80
C GLU A 42 -4.92 -2.08 10.18
N ALA A 43 -4.88 -2.30 8.86
CA ALA A 43 -5.92 -3.02 8.13
C ALA A 43 -6.02 -4.48 8.58
N VAL A 44 -4.87 -5.14 8.82
CA VAL A 44 -4.84 -6.48 9.40
C VAL A 44 -5.39 -6.47 10.82
N ARG A 45 -5.01 -5.49 11.66
CA ARG A 45 -5.52 -5.37 13.03
C ARG A 45 -7.03 -5.15 13.08
N SER A 46 -7.57 -4.23 12.29
CA SER A 46 -9.02 -3.97 12.18
C SER A 46 -9.78 -5.18 11.62
N GLY A 47 -9.17 -5.88 10.66
CA GLY A 47 -9.68 -7.14 10.12
C GLY A 47 -9.82 -8.21 11.20
N LEU A 48 -8.76 -8.46 11.98
CA LEU A 48 -8.74 -9.45 13.07
C LEU A 48 -9.77 -9.14 14.17
N SER A 49 -10.04 -7.86 14.47
CA SER A 49 -11.12 -7.49 15.41
C SER A 49 -12.52 -7.80 14.89
N THR A 50 -12.70 -7.90 13.57
CA THR A 50 -14.01 -8.17 12.92
C THR A 50 -14.20 -9.67 12.64
N THR A 51 -13.12 -10.45 12.47
CA THR A 51 -13.17 -11.89 12.15
C THR A 51 -13.55 -12.80 13.33
N GLN A 52 -13.69 -12.30 14.58
CA GLN A 52 -14.25 -13.13 15.67
C GLN A 52 -15.68 -13.63 15.37
N ALA A 53 -16.37 -13.07 14.37
CA ALA A 53 -17.70 -13.51 13.97
C ALA A 53 -17.72 -14.48 12.78
N HIS A 54 -16.93 -14.32 11.70
CA HIS A 54 -17.07 -15.12 10.48
C HIS A 54 -15.76 -15.34 9.68
N SER A 55 -15.40 -16.61 9.47
CA SER A 55 -14.59 -17.20 8.37
C SER A 55 -13.05 -17.25 8.45
N TRP A 56 -12.52 -18.47 8.23
CA TRP A 56 -11.10 -18.80 8.02
C TRP A 56 -10.58 -18.39 6.63
N GLN A 57 -11.45 -18.32 5.62
CA GLN A 57 -11.08 -18.04 4.21
C GLN A 57 -10.67 -16.57 3.99
N GLN A 58 -11.28 -15.62 4.69
CA GLN A 58 -11.01 -14.19 4.50
C GLN A 58 -9.63 -13.77 5.02
N GLY A 59 -9.10 -14.45 6.04
CA GLY A 59 -7.75 -14.21 6.56
C GLY A 59 -6.65 -14.58 5.56
N GLY A 60 -6.81 -15.71 4.85
CA GLY A 60 -5.84 -16.17 3.85
C GLY A 60 -5.70 -15.22 2.65
N MET A 61 -6.83 -14.71 2.13
CA MET A 61 -6.83 -13.74 1.02
C MET A 61 -6.11 -12.44 1.38
N LYS A 62 -6.32 -11.93 2.60
CA LYS A 62 -5.65 -10.71 3.10
C LYS A 62 -4.14 -10.91 3.23
N GLN A 63 -3.70 -12.08 3.70
CA GLN A 63 -2.28 -12.40 3.78
C GLN A 63 -1.61 -12.44 2.41
N THR A 64 -2.26 -13.05 1.41
CA THR A 64 -1.76 -13.06 0.02
C THR A 64 -1.64 -11.63 -0.52
N LEU A 65 -2.64 -10.78 -0.29
CA LEU A 65 -2.61 -9.40 -0.78
C LEU A 65 -1.48 -8.57 -0.16
N VAL A 66 -1.25 -8.71 1.15
CA VAL A 66 -0.11 -8.07 1.85
C VAL A 66 1.22 -8.49 1.21
N GLN A 67 1.39 -9.77 0.90
CA GLN A 67 2.59 -10.27 0.21
C GLN A 67 2.73 -9.67 -1.19
N THR A 68 1.65 -9.58 -1.96
CA THR A 68 1.64 -8.96 -3.29
C THR A 68 2.03 -7.49 -3.25
N VAL A 69 1.49 -6.72 -2.29
CA VAL A 69 1.86 -5.31 -2.10
C VAL A 69 3.35 -5.17 -1.78
N ASN A 70 3.87 -6.00 -0.87
CA ASN A 70 5.30 -5.99 -0.52
C ASN A 70 6.18 -6.28 -1.74
N GLN A 71 5.81 -7.27 -2.56
CA GLN A 71 6.56 -7.61 -3.76
C GLN A 71 6.59 -6.45 -4.76
N LYS A 72 5.46 -5.77 -4.97
CA LYS A 72 5.39 -4.59 -5.85
C LYS A 72 6.22 -3.42 -5.35
N LEU A 73 6.28 -3.20 -4.02
CA LEU A 73 7.15 -2.17 -3.45
C LEU A 73 8.65 -2.47 -3.67
N ILE A 74 9.04 -3.75 -3.70
CA ILE A 74 10.40 -4.16 -4.06
C ILE A 74 10.65 -3.87 -5.54
N THR A 75 9.76 -4.31 -6.42
CA THR A 75 9.85 -4.05 -7.88
C THR A 75 9.98 -2.55 -8.16
N LEU A 76 9.09 -1.73 -7.58
CA LEU A 76 9.11 -0.27 -7.72
C LEU A 76 10.44 0.33 -7.22
N THR A 77 11.03 -0.22 -6.16
CA THR A 77 12.33 0.24 -5.65
C THR A 77 13.45 -0.07 -6.64
N ASN A 78 13.47 -1.27 -7.21
CA ASN A 78 14.50 -1.69 -8.17
C ASN A 78 14.41 -0.85 -9.45
N GLU A 79 13.20 -0.69 -9.99
CA GLU A 79 12.97 0.10 -11.22
C GLU A 79 13.37 1.57 -11.05
N LEU A 80 13.10 2.16 -9.88
CA LEU A 80 13.55 3.53 -9.56
C LEU A 80 15.09 3.63 -9.53
N LEU A 81 15.77 2.65 -8.95
CA LEU A 81 17.24 2.61 -8.89
C LEU A 81 17.87 2.40 -10.27
N GLU A 82 17.24 1.59 -11.10
CA GLU A 82 17.69 1.29 -12.45
C GLU A 82 17.41 2.45 -13.44
N LYS A 83 16.67 3.49 -13.01
CA LYS A 83 16.25 4.63 -13.84
C LYS A 83 15.52 4.23 -15.13
N GLN A 84 14.91 3.04 -15.13
CA GLN A 84 14.32 2.46 -16.34
C GLN A 84 12.90 2.96 -16.63
N LYS A 85 12.25 3.68 -15.70
CA LYS A 85 10.86 4.09 -15.85
C LYS A 85 10.64 5.56 -16.14
N ASP A 86 9.85 5.78 -17.17
CA ASP A 86 9.18 7.02 -17.49
C ASP A 86 8.00 7.28 -16.54
N GLU A 87 7.52 8.53 -16.55
CA GLU A 87 6.58 9.04 -15.54
C GLU A 87 5.25 8.30 -15.48
N VAL A 88 4.77 7.83 -16.63
CA VAL A 88 3.49 7.14 -16.79
C VAL A 88 3.53 5.80 -16.07
N ASP A 89 4.56 4.99 -16.33
CA ASP A 89 4.72 3.67 -15.70
C ASP A 89 4.79 3.75 -14.17
N LEU A 90 5.45 4.79 -13.64
CA LEU A 90 5.52 5.03 -12.21
C LEU A 90 4.14 5.35 -11.61
N LEU A 91 3.35 6.19 -12.28
CA LEU A 91 2.00 6.53 -11.85
C LEU A 91 1.09 5.29 -11.83
N ASP A 92 1.14 4.49 -12.89
CA ASP A 92 0.33 3.25 -13.00
C ASP A 92 0.62 2.29 -11.84
N GLN A 93 1.89 2.13 -11.47
CA GLN A 93 2.28 1.28 -10.35
C GLN A 93 1.81 1.83 -8.99
N LEU A 94 1.86 3.15 -8.80
CA LEU A 94 1.38 3.78 -7.58
C LEU A 94 -0.14 3.60 -7.43
N ASP A 95 -0.88 3.75 -8.53
CA ASP A 95 -2.34 3.55 -8.57
C ASP A 95 -2.74 2.09 -8.38
N GLU A 96 -1.97 1.15 -8.93
CA GLU A 96 -2.20 -0.27 -8.70
C GLU A 96 -2.00 -0.64 -7.22
N ILE A 97 -0.92 -0.14 -6.60
CA ILE A 97 -0.68 -0.28 -5.16
C ILE A 97 -1.85 0.28 -4.37
N ARG A 98 -2.30 1.49 -4.69
CA ARG A 98 -3.46 2.12 -4.06
C ARG A 98 -4.73 1.28 -4.17
N GLY A 99 -5.01 0.72 -5.35
CA GLY A 99 -6.17 -0.17 -5.56
C GLY A 99 -6.15 -1.40 -4.66
N MET A 100 -4.98 -2.03 -4.48
CA MET A 100 -4.83 -3.13 -3.53
C MET A 100 -5.09 -2.70 -2.08
N LEU A 101 -4.65 -1.51 -1.67
CA LEU A 101 -4.91 -1.02 -0.31
C LEU A 101 -6.40 -0.77 -0.06
N ILE A 102 -7.13 -0.27 -1.06
CA ILE A 102 -8.59 -0.10 -0.98
C ILE A 102 -9.28 -1.44 -0.77
N ASN A 103 -8.88 -2.48 -1.50
CA ASN A 103 -9.43 -3.84 -1.37
C ASN A 103 -9.22 -4.48 0.02
N LEU A 104 -8.36 -3.93 0.88
CA LEU A 104 -8.15 -4.46 2.23
C LEU A 104 -9.14 -3.97 3.27
N TYR A 105 -9.72 -2.78 3.05
CA TYR A 105 -10.59 -2.15 4.04
C TYR A 105 -12.06 -1.99 3.58
N VAL A 106 -12.32 -2.07 2.27
CA VAL A 106 -13.67 -2.24 1.71
C VAL A 106 -14.16 -3.66 1.97
#